data_AF-A0A348XKX7-F1
#
_entry.id   AF-A0A348XKX7-F1
#
_cell.length_a   1.000
_cell.length_b   1.000
_cell.length_c   1.000
_cell.angle_alpha   90.00
_cell.angle_beta   90.00
_cell.angle_gamma   90.00
#
_symmetry.space_group_name_H-M   'P 1'
#
loop_
_entity.id
_entity.type
_entity.pdbx_description
1 polymer ?
#
loop_
_entity_poly.entity_id
_entity_poly.type
_entity_poly.pdbx_seq_one_letter_code
_entity_poly.pdbx_strand_id
1 'polypeptide(L)'
;MLLFATPVHERIRWDVPIAEVSAPIAVDLSLDYGDLHIHFTEDAELAMQLSGEALGFGLPINKVHREREQAGSSYRYHVTHSGVFTERDTSMRIDLRVANFATLKAVVQNGDIKVTGAVPERNYLELTTATGKVKFEHDISESDAD
;
A
#
# COMPACT_ATOMS: atom_id res chain seq x y z
N MET A 1 -20.50 16.22 28.90
CA MET A 1 -19.33 15.32 28.74
C MET A 1 -18.56 15.82 27.53
N LEU A 2 -17.40 16.46 27.72
CA LEU A 2 -16.58 16.89 26.58
C LEU A 2 -15.90 15.65 25.98
N LEU A 3 -16.28 15.28 24.76
CA LEU A 3 -15.44 14.40 23.95
C LEU A 3 -14.23 15.23 23.50
N PHE A 4 -13.09 15.02 24.14
CA PHE A 4 -11.82 15.47 23.58
C PHE A 4 -11.46 14.47 22.49
N ALA A 5 -11.71 14.84 21.25
CA ALA A 5 -11.22 14.07 20.13
C ALA A 5 -9.71 14.31 19.99
N THR A 6 -8.95 13.22 19.86
CA THR A 6 -7.50 13.20 19.84
C THR A 6 -7.03 12.82 18.44
N PRO A 7 -6.06 13.54 17.86
CA PRO A 7 -5.46 13.14 16.61
C PRO A 7 -4.61 11.88 16.80
N VAL A 8 -4.71 10.96 15.85
CA VAL A 8 -3.85 9.79 15.70
C VAL A 8 -3.09 9.95 14.39
N HIS A 9 -1.78 9.74 14.42
CA HIS A 9 -0.92 9.82 13.26
C HIS A 9 0.16 8.75 13.35
N GLU A 10 0.12 7.80 12.43
CA GLU A 10 1.14 6.78 12.25
C GLU A 10 1.85 6.94 10.91
N ARG A 11 3.19 7.03 10.95
CA ARG A 11 4.02 7.00 9.75
C ARG A 11 4.42 5.57 9.42
N ILE A 12 4.30 5.20 8.15
CA ILE A 12 4.55 3.87 7.65
C ILE A 12 5.75 3.89 6.72
N ARG A 13 6.70 3.00 6.97
CA ARG A 13 7.81 2.71 6.06
C ARG A 13 8.30 1.29 6.24
N TRP A 14 8.47 0.56 5.15
CA TRP A 14 9.11 -0.73 5.10
C TRP A 14 9.84 -0.90 3.77
N ASP A 15 11.16 -0.85 3.84
CA ASP A 15 12.04 -1.06 2.70
C ASP A 15 12.51 -2.53 2.70
N VAL A 16 12.50 -3.17 1.53
CA VAL A 16 13.08 -4.49 1.29
C VAL A 16 14.20 -4.32 0.27
N PRO A 17 15.47 -4.36 0.71
CA PRO A 17 16.62 -4.24 -0.17
C PRO A 17 16.68 -5.39 -1.17
N ILE A 18 17.05 -5.09 -2.42
CA ILE A 18 17.20 -6.12 -3.45
C ILE A 18 18.20 -7.21 -3.06
N ALA A 19 19.25 -6.84 -2.32
CA ALA A 19 20.30 -7.76 -1.88
C ALA A 19 19.80 -8.84 -0.90
N GLU A 20 18.65 -8.62 -0.25
CA GLU A 20 18.04 -9.57 0.69
C GLU A 20 17.07 -10.54 0.00
N VAL A 21 16.82 -10.35 -1.30
CA VAL A 21 15.85 -11.11 -2.09
C VAL A 21 16.56 -12.15 -2.95
N SER A 22 16.38 -13.43 -2.61
CA SER A 22 16.95 -14.56 -3.35
C SER A 22 16.00 -15.18 -4.39
N ALA A 23 14.72 -14.81 -4.35
CA ALA A 23 13.68 -15.26 -5.27
C ALA A 23 12.61 -14.17 -5.44
N PRO A 24 11.88 -14.15 -6.57
CA PRO A 24 10.79 -13.20 -6.79
C PRO A 24 9.82 -13.12 -5.61
N ILE A 25 9.37 -11.91 -5.29
CA ILE A 25 8.63 -11.62 -4.05
C ILE A 25 7.12 -11.76 -4.24
N ALA A 26 6.46 -12.31 -3.23
CA ALA A 26 5.01 -12.33 -3.10
C ALA A 26 4.59 -11.33 -2.03
N VAL A 27 3.63 -10.47 -2.34
CA VAL A 27 3.18 -9.40 -1.44
C VAL A 27 1.70 -9.53 -1.17
N ASP A 28 1.34 -9.52 0.12
CA ASP A 28 -0.02 -9.51 0.62
C ASP A 28 -0.23 -8.23 1.45
N LEU A 29 -0.95 -7.27 0.89
CA LEU A 29 -1.20 -5.96 1.49
C LEU A 29 -2.69 -5.79 1.76
N SER A 30 -3.04 -5.37 2.97
CA SER A 30 -4.42 -5.11 3.32
C SER A 30 -4.62 -3.86 4.18
N LEU A 31 -5.60 -3.05 3.79
CA LEU A 31 -6.00 -1.82 4.47
C LEU A 31 -7.50 -1.91 4.78
N ASP A 32 -7.89 -1.56 6.01
CA ASP A 32 -9.31 -1.43 6.36
C ASP A 32 -9.93 -0.14 5.81
N TYR A 33 -9.12 0.90 5.64
CA TYR A 33 -9.55 2.20 5.14
C TYR A 33 -8.36 2.93 4.50
N GLY A 34 -8.63 3.71 3.45
CA GLY A 34 -7.65 4.57 2.79
C GLY A 34 -7.36 4.18 1.35
N ASP A 35 -6.57 5.02 0.70
CA ASP A 35 -6.16 4.82 -0.68
C ASP A 35 -4.81 4.11 -0.76
N LEU A 36 -4.70 3.22 -1.74
CA LEU A 36 -3.49 2.50 -2.05
C LEU A 36 -2.98 2.85 -3.44
N HIS A 37 -1.76 3.39 -3.52
CA HIS A 37 -1.03 3.57 -4.77
C HIS A 37 0.02 2.49 -4.95
N ILE A 38 -0.17 1.63 -5.94
CA ILE A 38 0.82 0.65 -6.39
C ILE A 38 1.58 1.25 -7.57
N HIS A 39 2.90 1.28 -7.48
CA HIS A 39 3.76 1.73 -8.55
C HIS A 39 4.77 0.65 -8.91
N PHE A 40 4.78 0.25 -10.18
CA PHE A 40 5.74 -0.70 -10.72
C PHE A 40 6.88 0.03 -11.42
N THR A 41 8.13 -0.26 -11.03
CA THR A 41 9.34 0.34 -11.59
C THR A 41 10.33 -0.72 -12.06
N GLU A 42 11.10 -0.41 -13.10
CA GLU A 42 12.24 -1.22 -13.54
C GLU A 42 13.53 -0.84 -12.80
N ASP A 43 13.62 0.41 -12.34
CA ASP A 43 14.81 1.05 -11.78
C ASP A 43 14.63 1.31 -10.28
N ALA A 44 15.05 0.33 -9.46
CA ALA A 44 15.02 0.46 -8.02
C ALA A 44 16.16 -0.30 -7.34
N GLU A 45 16.82 0.37 -6.40
CA GLU A 45 17.75 -0.24 -5.42
C GLU A 45 17.01 -1.17 -4.44
N LEU A 46 15.69 -1.02 -4.33
CA LEU A 46 14.82 -1.82 -3.47
C LEU A 46 14.00 -2.80 -4.32
N ALA A 47 13.77 -4.00 -3.79
CA ALA A 47 12.81 -4.93 -4.39
C ALA A 47 11.37 -4.49 -4.11
N MET A 48 11.15 -3.92 -2.93
CA MET A 48 9.89 -3.33 -2.50
C MET A 48 10.16 -2.16 -1.56
N GLN A 49 9.39 -1.09 -1.70
CA GLN A 49 9.24 -0.07 -0.67
C GLN A 49 7.77 0.16 -0.40
N LEU A 50 7.36 -0.02 0.85
CA LEU A 50 6.06 0.38 1.34
C LEU A 50 6.22 1.65 2.16
N SER A 51 5.44 2.68 1.86
CA SER A 51 5.46 3.94 2.60
C SER A 51 4.07 4.54 2.71
N GLY A 52 3.87 5.45 3.64
CA GLY A 52 2.59 6.15 3.77
C GLY A 52 2.35 6.72 5.15
N GLU A 53 1.12 7.17 5.34
CA GLU A 53 0.62 7.69 6.60
C GLU A 53 -0.82 7.25 6.83
N ALA A 54 -1.12 6.99 8.10
CA ALA A 54 -2.47 6.74 8.58
C ALA A 54 -2.81 7.79 9.63
N LEU A 55 -3.81 8.60 9.29
CA LEU A 55 -4.31 9.72 10.05
C LEU A 55 -5.73 9.41 10.53
N GLY A 56 -6.06 9.91 11.70
CA GLY A 56 -7.44 9.87 12.15
C GLY A 56 -7.71 10.80 13.30
N PHE A 57 -8.99 11.08 13.49
CA PHE A 57 -9.49 11.89 14.59
C PHE A 57 -10.64 11.14 15.27
N GLY A 58 -10.58 11.03 16.59
CA GLY A 58 -11.65 10.38 17.33
C GLY A 58 -11.34 10.23 18.81
N LEU A 59 -11.93 9.23 19.46
CA LEU A 59 -11.77 9.06 20.89
C LEU A 59 -10.30 8.80 21.29
N PRO A 60 -9.88 9.18 22.52
CA PRO A 60 -8.51 8.95 22.99
C PRO A 60 -8.06 7.48 22.98
N ILE A 61 -9.01 6.54 22.93
CA ILE A 61 -8.74 5.10 22.88
C ILE A 61 -8.47 4.58 21.45
N ASN A 62 -8.70 5.40 20.43
CA ASN A 62 -8.54 5.03 19.04
C ASN A 62 -7.06 4.77 18.72
N LYS A 63 -6.81 3.77 17.87
CA LYS A 63 -5.46 3.38 17.48
C LYS A 63 -5.42 2.96 16.02
N VAL A 64 -4.24 3.12 15.42
CA VAL A 64 -3.89 2.47 14.16
C VAL A 64 -2.93 1.33 14.48
N HIS A 65 -3.27 0.13 14.05
CA HIS A 65 -2.46 -1.07 14.19
C HIS A 65 -1.77 -1.40 12.88
N ARG A 66 -0.53 -1.86 12.97
CA ARG A 66 0.30 -2.23 11.84
C ARG A 66 0.92 -3.57 12.12
N GLU A 67 0.63 -4.54 11.27
CA GLU A 67 1.19 -5.88 11.37
C GLU A 67 2.04 -6.14 10.13
N ARG A 68 3.24 -6.67 10.39
CA ARG A 68 4.24 -7.01 9.38
C ARG A 68 4.69 -8.43 9.64
N GLU A 69 4.66 -9.25 8.60
CA GLU A 69 5.19 -10.61 8.62
C GLU A 69 6.05 -10.86 7.38
N GLN A 70 7.14 -11.61 7.57
CA GLN A 70 8.01 -12.03 6.49
C GLN A 70 8.31 -13.52 6.63
N ALA A 71 8.07 -14.27 5.55
CA ALA A 71 8.39 -15.69 5.45
C ALA A 71 9.09 -15.95 4.11
N GLY A 72 10.42 -16.01 4.13
CA GLY A 72 11.23 -16.08 2.91
C GLY A 72 11.00 -14.85 2.02
N SER A 73 10.63 -15.07 0.75
CA SER A 73 10.27 -14.01 -0.21
C SER A 73 8.80 -13.59 -0.15
N SER A 74 8.05 -14.01 0.87
CA SER A 74 6.64 -13.60 1.06
C SER A 74 6.53 -12.53 2.14
N TYR A 75 5.89 -11.41 1.79
CA TYR A 75 5.77 -10.22 2.61
C TYR A 75 4.29 -9.92 2.85
N ARG A 76 3.86 -9.88 4.11
CA ARG A 76 2.50 -9.49 4.48
C ARG A 76 2.53 -8.19 5.27
N TYR A 77 1.64 -7.28 4.91
CA TYR A 77 1.41 -6.04 5.64
C TYR A 77 -0.08 -5.76 5.82
N HIS A 78 -0.47 -5.46 7.05
CA HIS A 78 -1.85 -5.15 7.41
C HIS A 78 -1.92 -3.84 8.20
N VAL A 79 -2.83 -2.95 7.80
CA VAL A 79 -3.14 -1.72 8.53
C VAL A 79 -4.61 -1.75 8.91
N THR A 80 -4.89 -1.54 10.20
CA THR A 80 -6.26 -1.46 10.72
C THR A 80 -6.45 -0.30 11.69
N HIS A 81 -7.63 0.31 11.64
CA HIS A 81 -8.07 1.31 12.59
C HIS A 81 -8.98 0.65 13.63
N SER A 82 -8.60 0.75 14.90
CA SER A 82 -9.40 0.25 16.03
C SER A 82 -10.01 1.41 16.80
N GLY A 83 -11.33 1.40 16.98
CA GLY A 83 -12.09 2.43 17.69
C GLY A 83 -13.11 3.16 16.82
N VAL A 84 -13.63 4.28 17.32
CA VAL A 84 -14.66 5.09 16.63
C VAL A 84 -14.03 6.39 16.18
N PHE A 85 -13.69 6.45 14.90
CA PHE A 85 -13.14 7.64 14.28
C PHE A 85 -14.24 8.49 13.67
N THR A 86 -14.19 9.80 13.89
CA THR A 86 -15.04 10.77 13.19
C THR A 86 -14.48 11.08 11.82
N GLU A 87 -13.16 11.07 11.69
CA GLU A 87 -12.43 11.27 10.44
C GLU A 87 -11.26 10.28 10.40
N ARG A 88 -11.01 9.72 9.21
CA ARG A 88 -9.83 8.91 8.90
C ARG A 88 -9.36 9.30 7.52
N ASP A 89 -8.06 9.35 7.37
CA ASP A 89 -7.40 9.49 6.08
C ASP A 89 -6.17 8.58 6.12
N THR A 90 -6.00 7.74 5.11
CA THR A 90 -4.87 6.83 5.05
C THR A 90 -4.43 6.77 3.61
N SER A 91 -3.17 7.08 3.38
CA SER A 91 -2.56 7.07 2.06
C SER A 91 -1.32 6.20 2.11
N MET A 92 -1.35 5.14 1.33
CA MET A 92 -0.30 4.14 1.27
C MET A 92 0.23 4.06 -0.15
N ARG A 93 1.55 3.99 -0.28
CA ARG A 93 2.23 3.75 -1.54
C ARG A 93 3.11 2.52 -1.42
N ILE A 94 3.02 1.63 -2.40
CA ILE A 94 3.94 0.52 -2.56
C ILE A 94 4.64 0.63 -3.92
N ASP A 95 5.96 0.75 -3.87
CA ASP A 95 6.85 0.70 -5.01
C ASP A 95 7.39 -0.73 -5.14
N LEU A 96 7.19 -1.35 -6.31
CA LEU A 96 7.58 -2.73 -6.59
C LEU A 96 8.48 -2.78 -7.81
N ARG A 97 9.60 -3.49 -7.69
CA ARG A 97 10.49 -3.76 -8.82
C ARG A 97 9.94 -4.89 -9.68
N VAL A 98 9.65 -4.61 -10.95
CA VAL A 98 9.02 -5.56 -11.89
C VAL A 98 9.85 -6.84 -12.04
N ALA A 99 11.18 -6.71 -12.17
CA ALA A 99 12.07 -7.85 -12.39
C ALA A 99 12.14 -8.86 -11.22
N ASN A 100 11.69 -8.46 -10.03
CA ASN A 100 11.79 -9.27 -8.80
C ASN A 100 10.42 -9.61 -8.22
N PHE A 101 9.37 -9.50 -9.02
CA PHE A 101 8.00 -9.62 -8.59
C PHE A 101 7.39 -10.97 -9.00
N ALA A 102 6.70 -11.63 -8.06
CA ALA A 102 5.92 -12.84 -8.33
C ALA A 102 4.43 -12.57 -8.30
N THR A 103 3.89 -12.08 -7.17
CA THR A 103 2.45 -11.82 -7.01
C THR A 103 2.21 -10.65 -6.07
N LEU A 104 1.12 -9.91 -6.33
CA LEU A 104 0.61 -8.87 -5.45
C LEU A 104 -0.86 -9.14 -5.20
N LYS A 105 -1.18 -9.39 -3.95
CA LYS A 105 -2.54 -9.33 -3.44
C LYS A 105 -2.70 -8.04 -2.66
N ALA A 106 -3.67 -7.22 -3.06
CA ALA A 106 -4.01 -6.00 -2.35
C ALA A 106 -5.51 -5.95 -2.07
N VAL A 107 -5.87 -5.80 -0.80
CA VAL A 107 -7.26 -5.69 -0.35
C VAL A 107 -7.45 -4.37 0.39
N VAL A 108 -8.29 -3.50 -0.14
CA VAL A 108 -8.68 -2.25 0.51
C VAL A 108 -10.17 -2.33 0.84
N GLN A 109 -10.53 -2.43 2.12
CA GLN A 109 -11.95 -2.56 2.47
C GLN A 109 -12.72 -1.27 2.12
N ASN A 110 -12.14 -0.10 2.34
CA ASN A 110 -12.78 1.16 1.98
C ASN A 110 -11.76 2.18 1.45
N GLY A 111 -11.83 2.45 0.14
CA GLY A 111 -10.90 3.36 -0.54
C GLY A 111 -10.53 2.87 -1.94
N ASP A 112 -9.81 3.71 -2.69
CA ASP A 112 -9.40 3.44 -4.06
C ASP A 112 -8.06 2.70 -4.11
N ILE A 113 -7.87 1.92 -5.17
CA ILE A 113 -6.56 1.37 -5.55
C ILE A 113 -6.15 1.99 -6.88
N LYS A 114 -4.99 2.63 -6.91
CA LYS A 114 -4.38 3.19 -8.12
C LYS A 114 -3.13 2.39 -8.47
N VAL A 115 -2.98 2.03 -9.73
CA VAL A 115 -1.84 1.28 -10.25
C VAL A 115 -1.19 2.08 -11.38
N THR A 116 0.12 2.31 -11.29
CA THR A 116 0.90 3.03 -12.31
C THR A 116 2.24 2.35 -12.60
N GLY A 117 2.92 2.80 -13.67
CA GLY A 117 4.26 2.34 -14.05
C GLY A 117 4.26 1.12 -14.98
N ALA A 118 5.36 0.37 -14.98
CA ALA A 118 5.57 -0.80 -15.84
C ALA A 118 4.78 -2.02 -15.33
N VAL A 119 3.44 -1.95 -15.41
CA VAL A 119 2.56 -2.97 -14.83
C VAL A 119 2.83 -4.34 -15.46
N PRO A 120 3.18 -5.37 -14.67
CA PRO A 120 3.38 -6.73 -15.19
C PRO A 120 2.05 -7.33 -15.68
N GLU A 121 2.11 -8.50 -16.31
CA GLU A 121 0.89 -9.17 -16.78
C GLU A 121 -0.14 -9.33 -15.65
N ARG A 122 -1.42 -9.13 -15.97
CA ARG A 122 -2.51 -9.06 -14.97
C ARG A 122 -2.65 -10.32 -14.11
N ASN A 123 -2.18 -11.47 -14.59
CA ASN A 123 -2.26 -12.75 -13.87
C ASN A 123 -1.47 -12.77 -12.55
N TYR A 124 -0.59 -11.78 -12.35
CA TYR A 124 0.21 -11.63 -11.14
C TYR A 124 -0.42 -10.67 -10.11
N LEU A 125 -1.60 -10.09 -10.41
CA LEU A 125 -2.26 -9.06 -9.59
C LEU A 125 -3.66 -9.49 -9.15
N GLU A 126 -3.89 -9.54 -7.83
CA GLU A 126 -5.21 -9.70 -7.23
C GLU A 126 -5.55 -8.43 -6.43
N LEU A 127 -6.31 -7.52 -7.04
CA LEU A 127 -6.65 -6.22 -6.46
C LEU A 127 -8.14 -6.16 -6.15
N THR A 128 -8.48 -5.94 -4.87
CA THR A 128 -9.87 -5.91 -4.41
C THR A 128 -10.14 -4.66 -3.59
N THR A 129 -11.23 -3.97 -3.91
CA THR A 129 -11.82 -2.93 -3.04
C THR A 129 -13.31 -3.17 -2.86
N ALA A 130 -13.84 -2.92 -1.66
CA ALA A 130 -15.27 -3.14 -1.40
C ALA A 130 -16.15 -1.92 -1.77
N THR A 131 -15.63 -0.70 -1.60
CA THR A 131 -16.40 0.54 -1.82
C THR A 131 -15.78 1.47 -2.87
N GLY A 132 -14.50 1.32 -3.17
CA GLY A 132 -13.78 2.20 -4.08
C GLY A 132 -13.66 1.63 -5.50
N LYS A 133 -12.66 2.13 -6.21
CA LYS A 133 -12.35 1.73 -7.59
C LYS A 133 -10.89 1.30 -7.71
N VAL A 134 -10.66 0.32 -8.59
CA VAL A 134 -9.32 0.00 -9.07
C VAL A 134 -9.08 0.76 -10.37
N LYS A 135 -8.06 1.62 -10.42
CA LYS A 135 -7.68 2.40 -11.60
C LYS A 135 -6.28 2.02 -12.05
N PHE A 136 -6.15 1.64 -13.31
CA PHE A 136 -4.85 1.47 -13.97
C PHE A 136 -4.60 2.71 -14.82
N GLU A 137 -3.54 3.44 -14.53
CA GLU A 137 -3.08 4.54 -15.37
C GLU A 137 -1.79 4.10 -16.04
N HIS A 138 -1.79 4.12 -17.38
CA HIS A 138 -0.55 4.04 -18.12
C HIS A 138 0.08 5.42 -18.09
N ASP A 139 1.37 5.52 -17.75
CA ASP A 139 2.13 6.72 -18.02
C ASP A 139 2.09 6.93 -19.54
N ILE A 140 1.31 7.92 -19.98
CA ILE A 140 1.53 8.52 -21.30
C ILE A 140 2.75 9.40 -21.08
N SER A 141 3.95 8.81 -21.14
CA SER A 141 5.13 9.63 -21.37
C SER A 141 4.88 10.31 -22.72
N GLU A 142 4.61 11.61 -22.70
CA GLU A 142 4.65 12.46 -23.88
C GLU A 142 6.05 12.32 -24.50
N SER A 143 6.22 11.35 -25.39
CA SER A 143 7.22 11.44 -26.44
C SER A 143 6.58 12.30 -27.51
N ASP A 144 6.83 13.60 -27.49
CA ASP A 144 6.75 14.46 -28.67
C ASP A 144 7.44 15.80 -28.38
N ALA A 145 8.67 15.92 -28.84
CA ALA A 145 9.16 17.11 -29.54
C ALA A 145 10.51 16.75 -30.21
N ASP A 146 10.40 16.28 -31.45
CA ASP A 146 11.46 16.32 -32.47
C ASP A 146 12.07 17.74 -32.61
#